data_AF-A0A183CZM9-F1
#
_entry.id   AF-A0A183CZM9-F1
#
_cell.length_a   1.000
_cell.length_b   1.000
_cell.length_c   1.000
_cell.angle_alpha   90.00
_cell.angle_beta   90.00
_cell.angle_gamma   90.00
#
_symmetry.space_group_name_H-M   'P 1'
#
loop_
_entity.id
_entity.type
_entity.pdbx_description
1 polymer ?
#
loop_
_entity_poly.entity_id
_entity_poly.type
_entity_poly.pdbx_seq_one_letter_code
_entity_poly.pdbx_strand_id
1 'polypeptide(L)'
;MFQELRRVNYDSSYAYLSVSNGEEEQKFCVNYEQWRTRPIAVDSANAEVLRLGWWGGKINNTNVCNRNLSLQYTEQVVALNYRLSLEDGPCALPFVTTNTSFKGAIQYEVNSLTSQNASAAILLVERGRRYISRWGDYLFSEFYDPDLNQSTQLPTFFMYKSVFFNELLKLSQNSAGSDLLLRFYRPPSSLWDISMAIVWMIAMFCVAVGGYWAGLRKL
;
A
#
# COMPACT_ATOMS: atom_id res chain seq x y z
N MET A 1 10.36 -7.57 34.79
CA MET A 1 10.18 -6.11 34.87
C MET A 1 9.64 -5.67 33.52
N PHE A 2 8.39 -5.22 33.51
CA PHE A 2 7.55 -5.02 32.34
C PHE A 2 8.18 -4.01 31.36
N GLN A 3 8.60 -4.46 30.18
CA GLN A 3 8.65 -3.58 29.02
C GLN A 3 7.20 -3.31 28.63
N GLU A 4 6.72 -2.12 28.98
CA GLU A 4 5.55 -1.54 28.33
C GLU A 4 5.74 -1.65 26.82
N LEU A 5 4.94 -2.52 26.19
CA LEU A 5 4.60 -2.45 24.78
C LEU A 5 3.97 -1.07 24.54
N ARG A 6 4.79 -0.03 24.39
CA ARG A 6 4.39 1.17 23.66
C ARG A 6 3.82 0.62 22.36
N ARG A 7 2.52 0.82 22.14
CA ARG A 7 1.89 0.54 20.84
C ARG A 7 2.79 1.21 19.80
N VAL A 8 3.52 0.41 19.03
CA VAL A 8 4.32 0.90 17.92
C VAL A 8 3.32 1.26 16.84
N ASN A 9 2.64 2.37 17.05
CA ASN A 9 1.85 2.99 16.00
C ASN A 9 2.88 3.52 15.02
N TYR A 10 2.73 3.13 13.77
CA TYR A 10 3.61 3.65 12.74
C TYR A 10 3.39 5.15 12.55
N ASP A 11 4.42 5.88 12.13
CA ASP A 11 4.34 7.35 11.94
C ASP A 11 3.68 7.74 10.60
N SER A 12 3.55 6.80 9.67
CA SER A 12 2.98 7.01 8.34
C SER A 12 2.27 5.75 7.87
N SER A 13 1.63 5.74 6.71
CA SER A 13 1.08 4.53 6.08
C SER A 13 2.11 3.75 5.26
N TYR A 14 3.29 4.30 5.02
CA TYR A 14 4.27 3.74 4.11
C TYR A 14 4.84 2.39 4.61
N ALA A 15 4.85 1.39 3.73
CA ALA A 15 5.39 0.06 3.98
C ALA A 15 6.11 -0.48 2.73
N TYR A 16 6.78 -1.61 2.89
CA TYR A 16 7.52 -2.26 1.81
C TYR A 16 6.91 -3.60 1.44
N LEU A 17 6.97 -3.89 0.15
CA LEU A 17 6.67 -5.18 -0.43
C LEU A 17 7.95 -5.71 -1.08
N SER A 18 8.53 -6.77 -0.51
CA SER A 18 9.57 -7.56 -1.18
C SER A 18 8.89 -8.60 -2.07
N VAL A 19 9.33 -8.67 -3.33
CA VAL A 19 8.85 -9.62 -4.32
C VAL A 19 10.05 -10.38 -4.86
N SER A 20 9.98 -11.70 -4.82
CA SER A 20 11.03 -12.55 -5.37
C SER A 20 10.46 -13.69 -6.20
N ASN A 21 11.14 -14.05 -7.28
CA ASN A 21 10.86 -15.27 -8.08
C ASN A 21 11.79 -16.45 -7.71
N GLY A 22 12.59 -16.30 -6.64
CA GLY A 22 13.60 -17.27 -6.21
C GLY A 22 15.02 -16.97 -6.70
N GLU A 23 15.19 -16.23 -7.79
CA GLU A 23 16.48 -15.82 -8.34
C GLU A 23 16.75 -14.33 -8.12
N GLU A 24 15.75 -13.51 -8.40
CA GLU A 24 15.78 -12.06 -8.25
C GLU A 24 14.85 -11.62 -7.10
N GLU A 25 15.23 -10.58 -6.38
CA GLU A 25 14.40 -9.92 -5.37
C GLU A 25 14.36 -8.42 -5.65
N GLN A 26 13.14 -7.87 -5.74
CA GLN A 26 12.92 -6.44 -5.89
C GLN A 26 12.00 -5.93 -4.77
N LYS A 27 12.25 -4.70 -4.34
CA LYS A 27 11.48 -4.02 -3.30
C LYS A 27 10.59 -2.95 -3.91
N PHE A 28 9.34 -2.94 -3.48
CA PHE A 28 8.33 -1.96 -3.89
C PHE A 28 7.78 -1.20 -2.70
N CYS A 29 7.38 0.04 -2.96
CA CYS A 29 6.70 0.90 -2.01
C CYS A 29 5.19 0.61 -2.03
N VAL A 30 4.58 0.46 -0.86
CA VAL A 30 3.12 0.35 -0.70
C VAL A 30 2.64 1.21 0.46
N ASN A 31 1.35 1.48 0.50
CA ASN A 31 0.70 2.10 1.65
C ASN A 31 -0.13 1.05 2.38
N TYR A 32 0.08 0.90 3.67
CA TYR A 32 -0.63 -0.03 4.52
C TYR A 32 -1.79 0.68 5.21
N GLU A 33 -3.02 0.19 5.04
CA GLU A 33 -4.23 0.82 5.55
C GLU A 33 -4.28 0.84 7.09
N GLN A 34 -4.06 -0.31 7.73
CA GLN A 34 -4.24 -0.45 9.18
C GLN A 34 -3.00 -0.02 9.99
N TRP A 35 -2.17 0.88 9.44
CA TRP A 35 -0.89 1.29 10.01
C TRP A 35 -0.99 1.91 11.42
N ARG A 36 -2.15 2.46 11.79
CA ARG A 36 -2.39 3.06 13.11
C ARG A 36 -2.84 2.06 14.16
N THR A 37 -3.35 0.91 13.75
CA THR A 37 -4.06 -0.03 14.65
C THR A 37 -3.38 -1.38 14.73
N ARG A 38 -2.64 -1.79 13.70
CA ARG A 38 -2.03 -3.12 13.63
C ARG A 38 -0.59 -3.04 13.13
N PRO A 39 0.37 -3.68 13.82
CA PRO A 39 1.72 -3.84 13.30
C PRO A 39 1.77 -4.96 12.26
N ILE A 40 2.72 -4.84 11.33
CA ILE A 40 3.18 -5.88 10.41
C ILE A 40 4.64 -6.25 10.71
N ALA A 41 5.19 -7.24 10.01
CA ALA A 41 6.56 -7.67 10.20
C ALA A 41 7.56 -6.52 10.05
N VAL A 42 8.63 -6.53 10.86
CA VAL A 42 9.64 -5.45 10.88
C VAL A 42 10.61 -5.50 9.71
N ASP A 43 10.82 -6.69 9.14
CA ASP A 43 11.73 -6.94 8.03
C ASP A 43 11.18 -8.06 7.14
N SER A 44 11.82 -8.25 5.99
CA SER A 44 11.43 -9.30 5.04
C SER A 44 11.71 -10.72 5.55
N ALA A 45 12.59 -10.92 6.52
CA ALA A 45 12.92 -12.26 7.04
C ALA A 45 11.81 -12.78 7.96
N ASN A 46 11.19 -11.88 8.73
CA ASN A 46 10.10 -12.18 9.65
C ASN A 46 8.70 -12.04 9.02
N ALA A 47 8.63 -11.57 7.77
CA ALA A 47 7.40 -11.40 7.03
C ALA A 47 6.84 -12.74 6.52
N GLU A 48 5.51 -12.88 6.61
CA GLU A 48 4.79 -14.00 6.00
C GLU A 48 5.04 -14.02 4.49
N VAL A 49 5.24 -15.24 3.96
CA VAL A 49 5.47 -15.46 2.54
C VAL A 49 4.13 -15.76 1.87
N LEU A 50 3.68 -14.85 1.03
CA LEU A 50 2.41 -14.97 0.32
C LEU A 50 2.64 -15.17 -1.18
N ARG A 51 1.72 -15.85 -1.86
CA ARG A 51 1.72 -15.97 -3.33
C ARG A 51 0.72 -15.02 -3.95
N LEU A 52 0.95 -14.62 -5.19
CA LEU A 52 -0.06 -13.84 -5.92
C LEU A 52 -1.24 -14.75 -6.32
N GLY A 53 -2.44 -14.36 -5.92
CA GLY A 53 -3.70 -14.95 -6.34
C GLY A 53 -4.49 -14.02 -7.25
N TRP A 54 -5.10 -14.58 -8.30
CA TRP A 54 -5.98 -13.82 -9.19
C TRP A 54 -7.45 -14.02 -8.84
N TRP A 55 -8.18 -12.91 -8.76
CA TRP A 55 -9.59 -12.95 -8.40
C TRP A 55 -10.42 -13.78 -9.40
N GLY A 56 -11.32 -14.60 -8.89
CA GLY A 56 -12.12 -15.53 -9.70
C GLY A 56 -11.31 -16.63 -10.42
N GLY A 57 -10.01 -16.76 -10.13
CA GLY A 57 -9.11 -17.73 -10.77
C GLY A 57 -8.70 -17.36 -12.20
N LYS A 58 -8.96 -16.11 -12.62
CA LYS A 58 -8.66 -15.62 -13.97
C LYS A 58 -7.45 -14.70 -13.95
N ILE A 59 -6.38 -15.08 -14.64
CA ILE A 59 -5.15 -14.28 -14.75
C ILE A 59 -5.49 -12.84 -15.18
N ASN A 60 -4.84 -11.86 -14.53
CA ASN A 60 -5.05 -10.42 -14.72
C ASN A 60 -6.44 -9.88 -14.33
N ASN A 61 -7.30 -10.69 -13.73
CA ASN A 61 -8.59 -10.23 -13.24
C ASN A 61 -8.42 -9.50 -11.89
N THR A 62 -8.74 -8.21 -11.90
CA THR A 62 -8.71 -7.30 -10.74
C THR A 62 -10.08 -6.72 -10.43
N ASN A 63 -11.12 -7.17 -11.13
CA ASN A 63 -12.50 -6.72 -10.96
C ASN A 63 -13.21 -7.63 -9.95
N VAL A 64 -13.59 -7.07 -8.81
CA VAL A 64 -14.25 -7.80 -7.72
C VAL A 64 -15.59 -8.44 -8.10
N CYS A 65 -16.31 -7.91 -9.10
CA CYS A 65 -17.58 -8.47 -9.55
C CYS A 65 -17.43 -9.85 -10.21
N ASN A 66 -16.25 -10.14 -10.77
CA ASN A 66 -15.94 -11.42 -11.42
C ASN A 66 -15.52 -12.47 -10.38
N ARG A 67 -16.39 -12.76 -9.42
CA ARG A 67 -16.13 -13.68 -8.31
C ARG A 67 -16.38 -15.14 -8.68
N ASN A 68 -15.61 -16.04 -8.10
CA ASN A 68 -15.86 -17.48 -8.13
C ASN A 68 -15.91 -18.00 -6.68
N LEU A 69 -17.13 -18.30 -6.20
CA LEU A 69 -17.39 -18.64 -4.79
C LEU A 69 -16.70 -19.92 -4.32
N SER A 70 -16.28 -20.79 -5.24
CA SER A 70 -15.61 -22.05 -4.92
C SER A 70 -14.11 -21.91 -4.65
N LEU A 71 -13.53 -20.73 -4.92
CA LEU A 71 -12.10 -20.48 -4.70
C LEU A 71 -11.83 -19.94 -3.31
N GLN A 72 -10.66 -20.28 -2.80
CA GLN A 72 -10.10 -19.83 -1.53
C GLN A 72 -8.70 -19.28 -1.80
N TYR A 73 -8.32 -18.24 -1.06
CA TYR A 73 -7.09 -17.48 -1.26
C TYR A 73 -6.18 -17.53 -0.03
N THR A 74 -6.23 -18.64 0.71
CA THR A 74 -5.36 -18.88 1.87
C THR A 74 -3.90 -18.81 1.44
N GLU A 75 -3.06 -18.08 2.20
CA GLU A 75 -1.66 -17.80 1.89
C GLU A 75 -1.44 -17.04 0.57
N GLN A 76 -2.50 -16.40 0.05
CA GLN A 76 -2.45 -15.61 -1.16
C GLN A 76 -2.77 -14.15 -0.88
N VAL A 77 -2.07 -13.30 -1.62
CA VAL A 77 -2.40 -11.89 -1.76
C VAL A 77 -3.16 -11.70 -3.06
N VAL A 78 -4.30 -11.01 -3.00
CA VAL A 78 -5.14 -10.75 -4.17
C VAL A 78 -5.16 -9.26 -4.45
N ALA A 79 -4.92 -8.91 -5.72
CA ALA A 79 -4.97 -7.55 -6.19
C ALA A 79 -6.35 -7.24 -6.81
N LEU A 80 -7.02 -6.18 -6.33
CA LEU A 80 -8.27 -5.67 -6.88
C LEU A 80 -8.10 -4.20 -7.28
N ASN A 81 -8.89 -3.71 -8.23
CA ASN A 81 -8.95 -2.27 -8.49
C ASN A 81 -9.46 -1.55 -7.24
N TYR A 82 -8.87 -0.41 -6.89
CA TYR A 82 -9.32 0.39 -5.74
C TYR A 82 -10.68 1.06 -5.99
N ARG A 83 -11.01 1.32 -7.25
CA ARG A 83 -12.23 2.04 -7.62
C ARG A 83 -13.04 1.19 -8.58
N LEU A 84 -14.32 1.06 -8.26
CA LEU A 84 -15.32 0.41 -9.10
C LEU A 84 -15.78 1.33 -10.23
N SER A 85 -16.18 0.74 -11.33
CA SER A 85 -16.70 1.40 -12.53
C SER A 85 -17.98 0.70 -13.00
N LEU A 86 -18.78 1.39 -13.83
CA LEU A 86 -19.99 0.79 -14.40
C LEU A 86 -19.68 -0.44 -15.27
N GLU A 87 -18.49 -0.45 -15.88
CA GLU A 87 -18.01 -1.55 -16.73
C GLU A 87 -17.65 -2.80 -15.93
N ASP A 88 -17.45 -2.68 -14.61
CA ASP A 88 -17.13 -3.82 -13.77
C ASP A 88 -18.32 -4.79 -13.61
N GLY A 89 -19.54 -4.32 -13.88
CA GLY A 89 -20.75 -5.14 -13.94
C GLY A 89 -21.76 -4.82 -12.84
N PRO A 90 -22.81 -5.64 -12.68
CA PRO A 90 -23.95 -5.32 -11.84
C PRO A 90 -23.62 -5.10 -10.36
N CYS A 91 -22.55 -5.74 -9.85
CA CYS A 91 -22.15 -5.58 -8.45
C CYS A 91 -21.61 -4.19 -8.13
N ALA A 92 -21.10 -3.46 -9.14
CA ALA A 92 -20.58 -2.11 -8.99
C ALA A 92 -21.68 -1.04 -9.02
N LEU A 93 -22.87 -1.34 -9.55
CA LEU A 93 -23.96 -0.37 -9.73
C LEU A 93 -24.34 0.40 -8.46
N PRO A 94 -24.49 -0.22 -7.27
CA PRO A 94 -24.87 0.49 -6.06
C PRO A 94 -23.84 1.55 -5.65
N PHE A 95 -22.58 1.29 -5.98
CA PHE A 95 -21.49 2.20 -5.71
C PHE A 95 -21.47 3.28 -6.79
N VAL A 96 -21.42 2.95 -8.07
CA VAL A 96 -21.10 3.96 -9.10
C VAL A 96 -22.26 4.92 -9.46
N THR A 97 -23.51 4.57 -9.18
CA THR A 97 -24.70 5.32 -9.68
C THR A 97 -25.15 6.49 -8.81
N THR A 98 -24.73 6.57 -7.54
CA THR A 98 -25.16 7.64 -6.63
C THR A 98 -24.08 8.73 -6.49
N ASN A 99 -24.45 9.98 -6.20
CA ASN A 99 -23.45 11.07 -5.99
C ASN A 99 -22.51 10.83 -4.77
N THR A 100 -22.76 9.79 -3.97
CA THR A 100 -21.93 9.30 -2.86
C THR A 100 -21.12 8.06 -3.26
N SER A 101 -20.77 7.93 -4.54
CA SER A 101 -20.49 6.67 -5.24
C SER A 101 -19.32 5.79 -4.78
N PHE A 102 -18.63 6.17 -3.71
CA PHE A 102 -17.48 5.41 -3.19
C PHE A 102 -17.68 4.90 -1.78
N LYS A 103 -18.69 5.38 -1.07
CA LYS A 103 -18.86 5.05 0.33
C LYS A 103 -19.13 3.55 0.48
N GLY A 104 -18.21 2.87 1.16
CA GLY A 104 -18.28 1.44 1.42
C GLY A 104 -17.91 0.55 0.22
N ALA A 105 -17.49 1.09 -0.92
CA ALA A 105 -17.02 0.29 -2.06
C ALA A 105 -15.76 -0.50 -1.69
N ILE A 106 -14.78 0.17 -1.07
CA ILE A 106 -13.58 -0.48 -0.54
C ILE A 106 -13.91 -1.53 0.52
N GLN A 107 -14.88 -1.25 1.41
CA GLN A 107 -15.30 -2.22 2.42
C GLN A 107 -15.94 -3.45 1.76
N TYR A 108 -16.72 -3.26 0.70
CA TYR A 108 -17.29 -4.36 -0.08
C TYR A 108 -16.20 -5.21 -0.74
N GLU A 109 -15.18 -4.59 -1.32
CA GLU A 109 -14.03 -5.30 -1.91
C GLU A 109 -13.28 -6.14 -0.87
N VAL A 110 -12.93 -5.52 0.25
CA VAL A 110 -12.21 -6.17 1.34
C VAL A 110 -13.06 -7.28 2.00
N ASN A 111 -14.37 -7.08 2.16
CA ASN A 111 -15.28 -8.12 2.64
C ASN A 111 -15.34 -9.31 1.67
N SER A 112 -15.32 -9.04 0.37
CA SER A 112 -15.31 -10.09 -0.66
C SER A 112 -14.04 -10.94 -0.56
N LEU A 113 -12.87 -10.30 -0.42
CA LEU A 113 -11.60 -11.01 -0.21
C LEU A 113 -11.59 -11.79 1.12
N THR A 114 -12.09 -11.17 2.19
CA THR A 114 -12.17 -11.79 3.52
C THR A 114 -13.07 -13.04 3.49
N SER A 115 -14.19 -12.99 2.77
CA SER A 115 -15.13 -14.12 2.64
C SER A 115 -14.53 -15.35 1.93
N GLN A 116 -13.41 -15.17 1.22
CA GLN A 116 -12.68 -16.22 0.52
C GLN A 116 -11.29 -16.47 1.11
N ASN A 117 -11.09 -16.09 2.37
CA ASN A 117 -9.88 -16.32 3.15
C ASN A 117 -8.58 -15.83 2.48
N ALA A 118 -8.63 -14.71 1.77
CA ALA A 118 -7.40 -14.05 1.33
C ALA A 118 -6.52 -13.71 2.54
N SER A 119 -5.21 -13.90 2.45
CA SER A 119 -4.28 -13.54 3.54
C SER A 119 -3.91 -12.05 3.53
N ALA A 120 -3.91 -11.41 2.36
CA ALA A 120 -3.71 -9.97 2.22
C ALA A 120 -4.42 -9.43 0.98
N ALA A 121 -4.69 -8.12 0.98
CA ALA A 121 -5.27 -7.41 -0.16
C ALA A 121 -4.28 -6.37 -0.70
N ILE A 122 -4.21 -6.24 -2.03
CA ILE A 122 -3.61 -5.08 -2.69
C ILE A 122 -4.72 -4.35 -3.46
N LEU A 123 -5.00 -3.11 -3.10
CA LEU A 123 -5.90 -2.24 -3.84
C LEU A 123 -5.09 -1.38 -4.82
N LEU A 124 -5.38 -1.57 -6.10
CA LEU A 124 -4.66 -0.98 -7.21
C LEU A 124 -5.22 0.40 -7.53
N VAL A 125 -4.40 1.41 -7.25
CA VAL A 125 -4.76 2.81 -7.42
C VAL A 125 -4.30 3.32 -8.79
N GLU A 126 -5.15 4.03 -9.50
CA GLU A 126 -4.79 4.70 -10.75
C GLU A 126 -4.37 6.15 -10.48
N ARG A 127 -3.09 6.45 -10.71
CA ARG A 127 -2.50 7.75 -10.40
C ARG A 127 -3.23 8.88 -11.12
N GLY A 128 -3.71 9.86 -10.34
CA GLY A 128 -4.36 11.06 -10.87
C GLY A 128 -5.75 10.82 -11.44
N ARG A 129 -6.31 9.61 -11.34
CA ARG A 129 -7.69 9.34 -11.76
C ARG A 129 -8.64 10.15 -10.87
N ARG A 130 -9.56 10.88 -11.51
CA ARG A 130 -10.61 11.65 -10.84
C ARG A 130 -11.90 10.87 -10.96
N TYR A 131 -12.60 10.71 -9.84
CA TYR A 131 -13.80 9.87 -9.77
C TYR A 131 -15.05 10.66 -9.44
N ILE A 132 -14.94 11.65 -8.54
CA ILE A 132 -15.84 12.81 -8.44
C ILE A 132 -14.95 14.06 -8.61
N SER A 133 -15.51 15.24 -8.84
CA SER A 133 -14.83 16.54 -9.05
C SER A 133 -13.82 17.00 -7.99
N ARG A 134 -13.41 16.12 -7.06
CA ARG A 134 -12.37 16.32 -6.07
C ARG A 134 -11.12 15.52 -6.46
N TRP A 135 -9.98 16.11 -6.09
CA TRP A 135 -8.58 15.68 -6.20
C TRP A 135 -8.35 14.25 -6.74
N GLY A 136 -7.44 14.12 -7.70
CA GLY A 136 -7.10 12.80 -8.25
C GLY A 136 -6.52 11.86 -7.21
N ASP A 137 -6.65 10.55 -7.43
CA ASP A 137 -6.13 9.54 -6.52
C ASP A 137 -4.58 9.54 -6.52
N TYR A 138 -3.99 9.76 -5.34
CA TYR A 138 -2.55 9.75 -5.12
C TYR A 138 -2.23 9.09 -3.78
N LEU A 139 -1.18 8.26 -3.79
CA LEU A 139 -0.62 7.63 -2.61
C LEU A 139 0.46 8.53 -2.01
N PHE A 140 0.13 9.20 -0.91
CA PHE A 140 1.04 10.01 -0.09
C PHE A 140 1.50 9.21 1.15
N SER A 141 2.46 9.73 1.92
CA SER A 141 2.99 9.05 3.10
C SER A 141 1.91 8.69 4.13
N GLU A 142 0.87 9.50 4.28
CA GLU A 142 -0.23 9.29 5.25
C GLU A 142 -1.53 8.82 4.58
N PHE A 143 -1.44 8.20 3.40
CA PHE A 143 -2.62 7.69 2.71
C PHE A 143 -3.42 6.70 3.59
N TYR A 144 -4.74 6.89 3.60
CA TYR A 144 -5.70 6.11 4.38
C TYR A 144 -7.08 6.33 3.77
N ASP A 145 -7.88 5.27 3.65
CA ASP A 145 -9.27 5.38 3.19
C ASP A 145 -10.25 5.34 4.37
N PRO A 146 -10.97 6.45 4.67
CA PRO A 146 -11.93 6.50 5.77
C PRO A 146 -13.15 5.60 5.62
N ASP A 147 -13.43 5.09 4.43
CA ASP A 147 -14.55 4.19 4.18
C ASP A 147 -14.23 2.72 4.50
N LEU A 148 -12.97 2.40 4.84
CA LEU A 148 -12.55 1.08 5.28
C LEU A 148 -12.46 0.98 6.80
N ASN A 149 -13.19 0.02 7.37
CA ASN A 149 -13.22 -0.19 8.81
C ASN A 149 -11.84 -0.64 9.33
N GLN A 150 -11.29 0.11 10.27
CA GLN A 150 -9.99 -0.15 10.89
C GLN A 150 -9.96 -1.41 11.76
N SER A 151 -11.12 -1.98 12.12
CA SER A 151 -11.20 -3.28 12.80
C SER A 151 -11.09 -4.47 11.84
N THR A 152 -10.92 -4.23 10.53
CA THR A 152 -10.81 -5.30 9.54
C THR A 152 -9.54 -6.12 9.78
N GLN A 153 -9.68 -7.45 9.76
CA GLN A 153 -8.58 -8.37 10.00
C GLN A 153 -7.71 -8.62 8.76
N LEU A 154 -8.19 -8.35 7.55
CA LEU A 154 -7.43 -8.51 6.33
C LEU A 154 -6.43 -7.36 6.17
N PRO A 155 -5.09 -7.59 6.23
CA PRO A 155 -4.10 -6.57 5.94
C PRO A 155 -4.31 -6.04 4.52
N THR A 156 -4.58 -4.75 4.40
CA THR A 156 -4.89 -4.11 3.13
C THR A 156 -3.80 -3.12 2.76
N PHE A 157 -3.26 -3.27 1.56
CA PHE A 157 -2.21 -2.44 1.03
C PHE A 157 -2.68 -1.72 -0.23
N PHE A 158 -2.13 -0.55 -0.52
CA PHE A 158 -2.36 0.17 -1.75
C PHE A 158 -1.07 0.26 -2.54
N MET A 159 -1.19 0.07 -3.86
CA MET A 159 -0.10 0.22 -4.81
C MET A 159 -0.65 0.83 -6.09
N TYR A 160 0.19 1.58 -6.82
CA TYR A 160 -0.20 2.04 -8.14
C TYR A 160 -0.36 0.87 -9.11
N LYS A 161 -1.48 0.83 -9.82
CA LYS A 161 -1.80 -0.17 -10.84
C LYS A 161 -0.69 -0.31 -11.89
N SER A 162 -0.11 0.81 -12.32
CA SER A 162 1.00 0.81 -13.27
C SER A 162 2.24 0.10 -12.74
N VAL A 163 2.58 0.29 -11.46
CA VAL A 163 3.74 -0.37 -10.83
C VAL A 163 3.49 -1.87 -10.71
N PHE A 164 2.27 -2.25 -10.30
CA PHE A 164 1.88 -3.65 -10.19
C PHE A 164 2.01 -4.40 -11.53
N PHE A 165 1.39 -3.88 -12.59
CA PHE A 165 1.41 -4.58 -13.89
C PHE A 165 2.71 -4.40 -14.68
N ASN A 166 3.35 -3.22 -14.62
CA ASN A 166 4.50 -2.92 -15.48
C ASN A 166 5.85 -3.20 -14.83
N GLU A 167 5.91 -3.40 -13.52
CA GLU A 167 7.17 -3.65 -12.80
C GLU A 167 7.08 -4.96 -12.02
N LEU A 168 6.13 -5.07 -11.08
CA LEU A 168 6.02 -6.26 -10.21
C LEU A 168 5.76 -7.54 -11.02
N LEU A 169 4.76 -7.54 -11.91
CA LEU A 169 4.45 -8.73 -12.71
C LEU A 169 5.54 -9.08 -13.73
N LYS A 170 6.40 -8.14 -14.13
CA LYS A 170 7.51 -8.44 -15.05
C LYS A 170 8.59 -9.32 -14.43
N LEU A 171 8.65 -9.39 -13.10
CA LEU A 171 9.54 -10.30 -12.38
C LEU A 171 9.13 -11.76 -12.53
N SER A 172 7.87 -12.01 -12.92
CA SER A 172 7.34 -13.35 -13.13
C SER A 172 7.83 -13.92 -14.45
N GLN A 173 8.32 -15.16 -14.41
CA GLN A 173 8.73 -15.87 -15.62
C GLN A 173 7.52 -16.38 -16.41
N ASN A 174 6.39 -16.65 -15.74
CA ASN A 174 5.23 -17.28 -16.34
C ASN A 174 4.11 -16.30 -16.73
N SER A 175 4.35 -14.99 -16.63
CA SER A 175 3.38 -13.89 -16.86
C SER A 175 2.12 -13.92 -15.97
N ALA A 176 1.90 -15.00 -15.21
CA ALA A 176 0.78 -15.18 -14.31
C ALA A 176 1.14 -14.77 -12.87
N GLY A 177 2.42 -14.64 -12.53
CA GLY A 177 2.87 -14.23 -11.20
C GLY A 177 2.74 -15.31 -10.12
N SER A 178 2.39 -16.55 -10.47
CA SER A 178 2.23 -17.63 -9.49
C SER A 178 3.56 -18.13 -8.89
N ASP A 179 4.67 -17.81 -9.55
CA ASP A 179 6.05 -18.00 -9.12
C ASP A 179 6.53 -16.92 -8.14
N LEU A 180 5.80 -15.80 -8.02
CA LEU A 180 6.19 -14.69 -7.15
C LEU A 180 5.88 -14.99 -5.68
N LEU A 181 6.87 -14.70 -4.84
CA LEU A 181 6.81 -14.71 -3.38
C LEU A 181 6.78 -13.27 -2.87
N LEU A 182 5.69 -12.90 -2.22
CA LEU A 182 5.39 -11.56 -1.75
C LEU A 182 5.51 -11.51 -0.23
N ARG A 183 6.26 -10.53 0.27
CA ARG A 183 6.48 -10.31 1.70
C ARG A 183 6.26 -8.85 2.06
N PHE A 184 5.26 -8.61 2.91
CA PHE A 184 4.93 -7.27 3.39
C PHE A 184 5.61 -7.01 4.73
N TYR A 185 6.35 -5.92 4.81
CA TYR A 185 7.05 -5.54 6.03
C TYR A 185 7.20 -4.03 6.14
N ARG A 186 7.55 -3.60 7.34
CA ARG A 186 7.85 -2.23 7.64
C ARG A 186 8.98 -2.12 8.67
N PRO A 187 10.15 -1.62 8.25
CA PRO A 187 11.21 -1.25 9.17
C PRO A 187 10.72 -0.24 10.20
N PRO A 188 11.18 -0.35 11.45
CA PRO A 188 10.91 0.66 12.46
C PRO A 188 11.42 2.03 11.99
N SER A 189 10.69 3.09 12.31
CA SER A 189 11.17 4.44 12.03
C SER A 189 12.49 4.68 12.78
N SER A 190 13.50 5.16 12.05
CA SER A 190 14.71 5.65 12.68
C SER A 190 14.34 6.87 13.52
N LEU A 191 14.79 6.92 14.78
CA LEU A 191 14.66 8.11 15.62
C LEU A 191 15.43 9.31 15.06
N TRP A 192 16.40 9.04 14.18
CA TRP A 192 17.21 10.06 13.51
C TRP A 192 16.73 10.26 12.09
N ASP A 193 16.05 11.39 11.87
CA ASP A 193 15.73 11.87 10.53
C ASP A 193 16.97 12.55 9.92
N ILE A 194 17.63 11.84 9.01
CA ILE A 194 18.82 12.33 8.32
C ILE A 194 18.50 13.61 7.54
N SER A 195 17.26 13.79 7.05
CA SER A 195 16.86 15.00 6.33
C SER A 195 16.87 16.23 7.26
N MET A 196 16.39 16.09 8.50
CA MET A 196 16.49 17.13 9.52
C MET A 196 17.95 17.46 9.85
N ALA A 197 18.83 16.45 9.93
CA ALA A 197 20.26 16.68 10.17
C ALA A 197 20.91 17.46 9.00
N ILE A 198 20.57 17.12 7.76
CA ILE A 198 21.05 17.84 6.57
C ILE A 198 20.55 19.29 6.57
N VAL A 199 19.26 19.52 6.83
CA VAL A 199 18.68 20.86 6.91
C VAL A 199 19.36 21.68 8.01
N TRP A 200 19.62 21.08 9.17
CA TRP A 200 20.34 21.73 10.26
C TRP A 200 21.78 22.11 9.85
N MET A 201 22.51 21.22 9.19
CA MET A 201 23.87 21.49 8.69
C MET A 201 23.90 22.64 7.67
N ILE A 202 22.95 22.65 6.73
CA ILE A 202 22.82 23.73 5.74
C ILE A 202 22.51 25.05 6.45
N ALA A 203 21.58 25.06 7.40
CA ALA A 203 21.20 26.25 8.16
C ALA A 203 22.40 26.82 8.94
N MET A 204 23.14 25.97 9.67
CA MET A 204 24.34 26.37 10.41
C MET A 204 25.41 26.94 9.48
N PHE A 205 25.63 26.33 8.31
CA PHE A 205 26.56 26.83 7.31
C PHE A 205 26.16 28.22 6.78
N CYS A 206 24.88 28.41 6.41
CA CYS A 206 24.38 29.69 5.94
C CYS A 206 24.53 30.80 6.99
N VAL A 207 24.23 30.50 8.26
CA VAL A 207 24.39 31.45 9.36
C VAL A 207 25.86 31.79 9.60
N ALA A 208 26.76 30.79 9.59
CA ALA A 208 28.19 31.01 9.79
C ALA A 208 28.81 31.86 8.67
N VAL A 209 28.51 31.55 7.40
CA VAL A 209 28.98 32.34 6.25
C VAL A 209 28.39 33.74 6.28
N GLY A 210 27.07 33.88 6.47
CA GLY A 210 26.42 35.18 6.56
C GLY A 210 26.99 36.05 7.69
N GLY A 211 27.24 35.45 8.86
CA GLY A 211 27.87 36.11 9.99
C GLY A 211 29.30 36.57 9.71
N TYR A 212 30.11 35.72 9.07
CA TYR A 212 31.49 36.05 8.68
C TYR A 212 31.53 37.25 7.71
N TRP A 213 30.72 37.23 6.66
CA TRP A 213 30.66 38.33 5.69
C TRP A 213 30.11 39.63 6.29
N ALA A 214 29.12 39.54 7.19
CA ALA A 214 28.58 40.72 7.88
C ALA A 214 29.61 41.34 8.85
N GLY A 215 30.43 40.52 9.51
CA GLY A 215 31.52 40.97 10.37
C GLY A 215 32.63 41.69 9.59
N LEU A 216 33.04 41.14 8.45
CA LEU A 216 34.02 41.76 7.55
C LEU A 216 33.59 43.11 7.00
N ARG A 217 32.27 43.35 6.84
CA ARG A 217 31.74 44.64 6.37
C ARG A 217 31.79 45.76 7.41
N LYS A 218 32.01 45.43 8.68
CA LYS A 218 32.09 46.38 9.80
C LYS A 218 33.52 46.72 10.23
N LEU A 219 34.51 45.97 9.73
CA LEU A 219 35.94 46.27 9.81
C LEU A 219 36.33 47.17 8.62
#